data_AF-A0A1M4X4N6-F1
#
_entry.id   AF-A0A1M4X4N6-F1
#
_cell.length_a   1.000
_cell.length_b   1.000
_cell.length_c   1.000
_cell.angle_alpha   90.00
_cell.angle_beta   90.00
_cell.angle_gamma   90.00
#
_symmetry.space_group_name_H-M   'P 1'
#
loop_
_entity.id
_entity.type
_entity.pdbx_description
1 polymer ?
#
loop_
_entity_poly.entity_id
_entity_poly.type
_entity_poly.pdbx_seq_one_letter_code
_entity_poly.pdbx_strand_id
1 'polypeptide(L)'
;MYSPAGHDDGAFAILLLVSLGMGRALSFVKCHKHHCATRPMLKALLIQLEQAFPPELLHADSATWPELTHQFSIELCSVVEALLATASIAIPKRIFKESKQEYLVTRQPTTTVAEFRFRPQSGYFTKMRRRPPRPEDPKGTDATGLEVSITLCRGYPASQFVRRPLLSIDFQIWGEFERTRFHDLLREHRYLVEQLVLASKGTFSTSCVFDNVDRARKATAFEKLSLYYENEIDNENTFSIQCEFGHSATEAALLQALLPLLALYDATMGYCLPREQRARVLAHLGIVQ
;
A
#
# COMPACT_ATOMS: atom_id res chain seq x y z
N MET A 1 -54.03 -13.71 32.00
CA MET A 1 -52.94 -12.86 32.55
C MET A 1 -51.63 -13.61 32.35
N TYR A 2 -50.56 -12.86 32.06
CA TYR A 2 -49.21 -13.26 31.62
C TYR A 2 -48.96 -13.26 30.10
N SER A 3 -48.44 -12.13 29.64
CA SER A 3 -47.29 -12.06 28.72
C SER A 3 -46.02 -12.28 29.56
N PRO A 4 -44.88 -12.74 28.99
CA PRO A 4 -44.02 -11.79 28.30
C PRO A 4 -43.26 -12.32 27.06
N ALA A 5 -42.94 -11.36 26.20
CA ALA A 5 -41.70 -11.19 25.44
C ALA A 5 -41.21 -12.32 24.52
N GLY A 6 -41.39 -12.08 23.21
CA GLY A 6 -40.62 -12.73 22.16
C GLY A 6 -39.16 -12.26 22.19
N HIS A 7 -38.27 -13.22 22.37
CA HIS A 7 -36.87 -13.14 21.95
C HIS A 7 -36.80 -13.77 20.56
N ASP A 8 -36.74 -12.94 19.52
CA ASP A 8 -36.20 -13.38 18.24
C ASP A 8 -34.69 -13.11 18.27
N ASP A 9 -33.95 -14.20 18.49
CA ASP A 9 -32.51 -14.31 18.27
C ASP A 9 -32.23 -14.21 16.76
N GLY A 10 -32.24 -12.99 16.25
CA GLY A 10 -31.69 -12.66 14.94
C GLY A 10 -30.18 -12.51 15.05
N ALA A 11 -29.44 -13.57 14.72
CA ALA A 11 -28.00 -13.54 14.53
C ALA A 11 -27.63 -12.52 13.43
N PHE A 12 -27.34 -11.28 13.83
CA PHE A 12 -26.81 -10.25 12.94
C PHE A 12 -25.33 -10.54 12.68
N ALA A 13 -25.07 -11.09 11.50
CA ALA A 13 -23.74 -11.22 10.94
C ALA A 13 -23.04 -9.85 10.90
N ILE A 14 -22.02 -9.69 11.74
CA ILE A 14 -21.10 -8.57 11.71
C ILE A 14 -20.28 -8.71 10.42
N LEU A 15 -20.63 -7.94 9.39
CA LEU A 15 -19.80 -7.80 8.20
C LEU A 15 -18.62 -6.87 8.54
N LEU A 16 -17.65 -7.42 9.29
CA LEU A 16 -16.31 -6.88 9.38
C LEU A 16 -15.71 -7.02 7.97
N LEU A 17 -15.58 -5.92 7.25
CA LEU A 17 -14.68 -5.82 6.10
C LEU A 17 -13.24 -5.91 6.64
N VAL A 18 -12.87 -7.13 7.03
CA VAL A 18 -11.49 -7.60 6.90
C VAL A 18 -11.17 -7.39 5.44
N SER A 19 -10.10 -6.65 5.15
CA SER A 19 -9.42 -6.66 3.87
C SER A 19 -8.87 -8.06 3.63
N LEU A 20 -9.78 -9.02 3.41
CA LEU A 20 -9.48 -10.34 2.89
C LEU A 20 -8.83 -10.11 1.54
N GLY A 21 -7.66 -10.70 1.37
CA GLY A 21 -6.88 -10.71 0.14
C GLY A 21 -7.68 -11.34 -1.01
N MET A 22 -8.63 -10.60 -1.57
CA MET A 22 -9.21 -10.92 -2.85
C MET A 22 -8.17 -10.60 -3.90
N GLY A 23 -7.74 -11.63 -4.63
CA GLY A 23 -6.83 -11.53 -5.76
C GLY A 23 -7.19 -10.33 -6.62
N ARG A 24 -6.25 -9.39 -6.72
CA ARG A 24 -6.42 -8.17 -7.50
C ARG A 24 -6.50 -8.57 -8.97
N ALA A 25 -7.70 -8.58 -9.55
CA ALA A 25 -7.89 -8.67 -11.00
C ALA A 25 -7.47 -7.35 -11.68
N LEU A 26 -6.22 -6.92 -11.44
CA LEU A 26 -5.61 -5.78 -12.10
C LEU A 26 -5.18 -6.22 -13.49
N SER A 27 -5.70 -5.54 -14.50
CA SER A 27 -5.27 -5.75 -15.87
C SER A 27 -4.08 -4.83 -16.14
N PHE A 28 -2.95 -5.41 -16.54
CA PHE A 28 -1.76 -4.64 -16.88
C PHE A 28 -1.99 -3.84 -18.16
N VAL A 29 -2.20 -2.53 -18.04
CA VAL A 29 -2.10 -1.61 -19.16
C VAL A 29 -0.88 -0.73 -18.91
N LYS A 30 0.16 -0.92 -19.72
CA LYS A 30 1.40 -0.15 -19.64
C LYS A 30 1.10 1.28 -20.13
N CYS A 31 0.85 2.20 -19.21
CA CYS A 31 0.73 3.61 -19.57
C CYS A 31 2.11 4.13 -20.01
N HIS A 32 2.18 4.77 -21.17
CA HIS A 32 3.43 5.36 -21.68
C HIS A 32 3.77 6.62 -20.87
N LYS A 33 5.07 6.86 -20.66
CA LYS A 33 5.58 8.07 -20.01
C LYS A 33 5.10 9.29 -20.79
N HIS A 34 4.19 10.06 -20.20
CA HIS A 34 3.85 11.39 -20.72
C HIS A 34 4.58 12.42 -19.86
N HIS A 35 5.54 13.11 -20.46
CA HIS A 35 6.04 14.36 -19.91
C HIS A 35 4.92 15.39 -19.99
N CYS A 36 4.39 15.83 -18.86
CA CYS A 36 3.48 16.96 -18.79
C CYS A 36 3.90 17.93 -17.69
N ALA A 37 3.81 19.21 -18.03
CA ALA A 37 4.18 20.34 -17.21
C ALA A 37 3.30 20.48 -15.96
N THR A 38 3.89 21.04 -14.92
CA THR A 38 3.40 21.26 -13.55
C THR A 38 1.92 21.65 -13.42
N ARG A 39 1.14 20.75 -12.80
CA ARG A 39 0.59 20.89 -11.43
C ARG A 39 -0.27 19.69 -11.08
N PRO A 40 -0.11 19.12 -9.88
CA PRO A 40 -1.29 18.64 -9.19
C PRO A 40 -1.33 19.19 -7.77
N MET A 41 -2.32 20.04 -7.49
CA MET A 41 -2.87 20.04 -6.13
C MET A 41 -3.64 18.72 -6.01
N LEU A 42 -3.15 17.76 -5.21
CA LEU A 42 -3.88 16.54 -4.83
C LEU A 42 -5.37 16.82 -4.56
N LYS A 43 -5.66 17.98 -3.95
CA LYS A 43 -7.02 18.50 -3.74
C LYS A 43 -7.88 18.53 -5.00
N ALA A 44 -7.37 19.07 -6.11
CA ALA A 44 -8.12 19.17 -7.36
C ALA A 44 -8.42 17.79 -7.94
N LEU A 45 -7.42 16.90 -7.95
CA LEU A 45 -7.56 15.50 -8.37
C LEU A 45 -8.66 14.79 -7.56
N LEU A 46 -8.63 14.88 -6.23
CA LEU A 46 -9.61 14.21 -5.38
C LEU A 46 -11.03 14.81 -5.51
N ILE A 47 -11.15 16.13 -5.72
CA ILE A 47 -12.45 16.78 -5.96
C ILE A 47 -13.03 16.33 -7.31
N GLN A 48 -12.22 16.29 -8.36
CA GLN A 48 -12.64 15.81 -9.68
C GLN A 48 -13.03 14.33 -9.63
N LEU A 49 -12.27 13.53 -8.87
CA LEU A 49 -12.57 12.12 -8.65
C LEU A 49 -13.92 11.93 -7.95
N GLU A 50 -14.23 12.76 -6.96
CA GLU A 50 -15.52 12.74 -6.27
C GLU A 50 -16.68 13.07 -7.21
N GLN A 51 -16.49 14.05 -8.09
CA GLN A 51 -17.50 14.46 -9.07
C GLN A 51 -17.74 13.37 -10.13
N ALA A 52 -16.67 12.70 -10.57
CA ALA A 52 -16.75 11.61 -11.54
C ALA A 52 -17.31 10.32 -10.93
N PHE A 53 -16.97 10.04 -9.67
CA PHE A 53 -17.40 8.87 -8.93
C PHE A 53 -17.92 9.26 -7.54
N PRO A 54 -19.18 9.72 -7.44
CA PRO A 54 -19.78 10.05 -6.15
C PRO A 54 -19.69 8.88 -5.17
N PRO A 55 -19.13 9.06 -3.97
CA PRO A 55 -18.85 7.98 -3.03
C PRO A 55 -20.13 7.39 -2.42
N GLU A 56 -21.28 8.07 -2.55
CA GLU A 56 -22.59 7.56 -2.17
C GLU A 56 -23.08 6.45 -3.11
N LEU A 57 -22.51 6.33 -4.31
CA LEU A 57 -22.87 5.31 -5.30
C LEU A 57 -22.07 4.02 -5.06
N LEU A 58 -22.80 2.96 -4.70
CA LEU A 58 -22.27 1.61 -4.53
C LEU A 58 -21.61 1.10 -5.82
N HIS A 59 -22.23 1.35 -6.97
CA HIS A 59 -21.77 0.91 -8.27
C HIS A 59 -21.34 2.12 -9.11
N ALA A 60 -20.12 2.07 -9.63
CA ALA A 60 -19.72 2.98 -10.69
C ALA A 60 -20.24 2.46 -12.04
N ASP A 61 -20.59 3.37 -12.93
CA ASP A 61 -21.09 3.03 -14.25
C ASP A 61 -20.00 2.34 -15.09
N SER A 62 -20.28 1.09 -15.48
CA SER A 62 -19.37 0.28 -16.28
C SER A 62 -19.07 0.87 -17.66
N ALA A 63 -19.97 1.70 -18.22
CA ALA A 63 -19.78 2.29 -19.54
C ALA A 63 -18.73 3.41 -19.53
N THR A 64 -18.75 4.26 -18.51
CA THR A 64 -17.84 5.41 -18.35
C THR A 64 -16.54 5.06 -17.60
N TRP A 65 -16.51 3.95 -16.87
CA TRP A 65 -15.36 3.51 -16.07
C TRP A 65 -14.02 3.50 -16.84
N PRO A 66 -13.89 2.87 -18.03
CA PRO A 66 -12.59 2.75 -18.69
C PRO A 66 -11.99 4.10 -19.10
N GLU A 67 -12.83 5.03 -19.54
CA GLU A 67 -12.40 6.38 -19.95
C GLU A 67 -11.96 7.21 -18.75
N LEU A 68 -12.79 7.27 -17.70
CA LEU A 68 -12.50 8.04 -16.49
C LEU A 68 -11.27 7.49 -15.75
N THR A 69 -11.17 6.17 -15.58
CA THR A 69 -10.01 5.57 -14.91
C THR A 69 -8.71 5.77 -15.69
N HIS A 70 -8.76 5.79 -17.02
CA HIS A 70 -7.59 6.15 -17.83
C HIS A 70 -7.18 7.61 -17.59
N GLN A 71 -8.12 8.55 -17.60
CA GLN A 71 -7.83 9.96 -17.29
C GLN A 71 -7.19 10.10 -15.91
N PHE A 72 -7.81 9.57 -14.86
CA PHE A 72 -7.28 9.65 -13.50
C PHE A 72 -5.94 8.93 -13.31
N SER A 73 -5.64 7.92 -14.14
CA SER A 73 -4.32 7.29 -14.14
C SER A 73 -3.21 8.23 -14.61
N ILE A 74 -3.47 9.08 -15.62
CA ILE A 74 -2.50 10.07 -16.12
C ILE A 74 -2.29 11.16 -15.06
N GLU A 75 -3.34 11.58 -14.38
CA GLU A 75 -3.25 12.55 -13.29
C GLU A 75 -2.48 11.97 -12.09
N LEU A 76 -2.74 10.71 -11.72
CA LEU A 76 -1.95 10.00 -10.71
C LEU A 76 -0.48 9.90 -11.10
N CYS A 77 -0.16 9.56 -12.36
CA CYS A 77 1.22 9.57 -12.86
C CYS A 77 1.91 10.91 -12.57
N SER A 78 1.23 12.01 -12.86
CA SER A 78 1.79 13.36 -12.65
C SER A 78 2.05 13.67 -11.18
N VAL A 79 1.15 13.24 -10.28
CA VAL A 79 1.34 13.36 -8.81
C VAL A 79 2.55 12.55 -8.37
N VAL A 80 2.63 11.30 -8.80
CA VAL A 80 3.69 10.37 -8.39
C VAL A 80 5.05 10.83 -8.92
N GLU A 81 5.14 11.27 -10.17
CA GLU A 81 6.39 11.75 -10.75
C GLU A 81 6.93 12.97 -9.98
N ALA A 82 6.06 13.90 -9.58
CA ALA A 82 6.44 15.03 -8.75
C ALA A 82 6.95 14.58 -7.37
N LEU A 83 6.22 13.68 -6.69
CA LEU A 83 6.63 13.14 -5.39
C LEU A 83 7.98 12.41 -5.49
N LEU A 84 8.18 11.58 -6.52
CA LEU A 84 9.42 10.82 -6.70
C LEU A 84 10.58 11.72 -7.11
N ALA A 85 10.35 12.78 -7.88
CA ALA A 85 11.38 13.76 -8.20
C ALA A 85 11.91 14.41 -6.91
N THR A 86 11.01 14.85 -6.03
CA THR A 86 11.39 15.42 -4.73
C THR A 86 12.05 14.38 -3.82
N ALA A 87 11.47 13.17 -3.73
CA ALA A 87 12.01 12.10 -2.91
C ALA A 87 13.42 11.67 -3.36
N SER A 88 13.72 11.74 -4.66
CA SER A 88 15.03 11.35 -5.22
C SER A 88 16.21 12.17 -4.72
N ILE A 89 15.94 13.33 -4.12
CA ILE A 89 16.94 14.20 -3.48
C ILE A 89 17.34 13.62 -2.10
N ALA A 90 16.38 13.02 -1.38
CA ALA A 90 16.57 12.55 -0.01
C ALA A 90 16.93 11.05 0.07
N ILE A 91 16.61 10.25 -0.96
CA ILE A 91 16.82 8.80 -0.94
C ILE A 91 17.92 8.33 -1.91
N PRO A 92 18.61 7.22 -1.61
CA PRO A 92 19.63 6.65 -2.49
C PRO A 92 19.10 6.29 -3.88
N LYS A 93 19.80 6.75 -4.94
CA LYS A 93 19.44 6.50 -6.35
C LYS A 93 19.28 5.03 -6.73
N ARG A 94 19.88 4.10 -5.96
CA ARG A 94 19.76 2.66 -6.19
C ARG A 94 18.31 2.16 -6.10
N ILE A 95 17.47 2.80 -5.29
CA ILE A 95 16.06 2.44 -5.13
C ILE A 95 15.36 2.47 -6.48
N PHE A 96 15.58 3.52 -7.27
CA PHE A 96 15.06 3.66 -8.64
C PHE A 96 15.72 2.72 -9.65
N LYS A 97 16.99 2.37 -9.47
CA LYS A 97 17.73 1.48 -10.38
C LYS A 97 17.42 0.01 -10.18
N GLU A 98 17.08 -0.40 -8.95
CA GLU A 98 16.84 -1.79 -8.57
C GLU A 98 15.36 -2.15 -8.55
N SER A 99 14.49 -1.16 -8.75
CA SER A 99 13.03 -1.34 -8.72
C SER A 99 12.40 -1.10 -10.07
N LYS A 100 11.28 -1.78 -10.29
CA LYS A 100 10.39 -1.57 -11.42
C LYS A 100 9.26 -0.64 -10.98
N GLN A 101 9.00 0.36 -11.82
CA GLN A 101 7.89 1.29 -11.68
C GLN A 101 6.76 0.83 -12.60
N GLU A 102 5.57 0.67 -12.04
CA GLU A 102 4.39 0.25 -12.77
C GLU A 102 3.23 1.21 -12.49
N TYR A 103 2.50 1.57 -13.53
CA TYR A 103 1.23 2.28 -13.43
C TYR A 103 0.13 1.32 -13.86
N LEU A 104 -0.83 1.12 -12.99
CA LEU A 104 -1.88 0.13 -13.10
C LEU A 104 -3.23 0.84 -13.07
N VAL A 105 -4.17 0.31 -13.85
CA VAL A 105 -5.54 0.79 -13.93
C VAL A 105 -6.44 -0.43 -13.81
N THR A 106 -7.51 -0.33 -13.02
CA THR A 106 -8.49 -1.42 -12.99
C THR A 106 -9.45 -1.28 -14.16
N ARG A 107 -9.74 -2.41 -14.83
CA ARG A 107 -10.74 -2.44 -15.90
C ARG A 107 -12.16 -2.61 -15.35
N GLN A 108 -12.30 -3.06 -14.12
CA GLN A 108 -13.58 -3.31 -13.50
C GLN A 108 -13.92 -2.20 -12.51
N PRO A 109 -15.20 -1.80 -12.42
CA PRO A 109 -15.69 -0.90 -11.38
C PRO A 109 -15.35 -1.43 -9.98
N THR A 110 -14.36 -0.83 -9.33
CA THR A 110 -13.95 -1.15 -7.95
C THR A 110 -13.71 0.14 -7.16
N THR A 111 -13.23 0.04 -5.92
CA THR A 111 -12.86 1.22 -5.11
C THR A 111 -11.56 1.87 -5.58
N THR A 112 -10.62 1.06 -6.07
CA THR A 112 -9.34 1.50 -6.61
C THR A 112 -9.55 1.95 -8.04
N VAL A 113 -9.07 3.14 -8.40
CA VAL A 113 -9.19 3.69 -9.76
C VAL A 113 -7.88 3.49 -10.52
N ALA A 114 -6.78 3.91 -9.91
CA ALA A 114 -5.43 3.78 -10.45
C ALA A 114 -4.44 3.51 -9.32
N GLU A 115 -3.34 2.83 -9.65
CA GLU A 115 -2.29 2.48 -8.70
C GLU A 115 -0.93 2.70 -9.38
N PHE A 116 -0.04 3.41 -8.71
CA PHE A 116 1.38 3.33 -8.96
C PHE A 116 1.99 2.30 -8.03
N ARG A 117 2.92 1.49 -8.54
CA ARG A 117 3.63 0.49 -7.76
C ARG A 117 5.12 0.54 -8.01
N PHE A 118 5.85 0.47 -6.91
CA PHE A 118 7.29 0.31 -6.81
C PHE A 118 7.60 -1.07 -6.25
N ARG A 119 8.22 -1.94 -7.04
CA ARG A 119 8.54 -3.32 -6.64
C ARG A 119 9.91 -3.76 -7.15
N PRO A 120 10.51 -4.86 -6.65
CA PRO A 120 11.78 -5.34 -7.17
C PRO A 120 11.75 -5.61 -8.68
N GLN A 121 12.85 -5.30 -9.38
CA GLN A 121 13.00 -5.64 -10.80
C GLN A 121 13.04 -7.15 -11.04
N SER A 122 12.72 -7.60 -12.27
CA SER A 122 12.72 -9.02 -12.62
C SER A 122 14.06 -9.73 -12.29
N GLY A 123 15.19 -9.03 -12.43
CA GLY A 123 16.51 -9.55 -12.08
C GLY A 123 16.70 -9.87 -10.59
N TYR A 124 15.91 -9.27 -9.69
CA TYR A 124 15.87 -9.66 -8.26
C TYR A 124 15.43 -11.12 -8.13
N PHE A 125 14.32 -11.48 -8.75
CA PHE A 125 13.77 -12.84 -8.67
C PHE A 125 14.74 -13.86 -9.26
N THR A 126 15.38 -13.55 -10.39
CA THR A 126 16.43 -14.40 -10.98
C THR A 126 17.58 -14.62 -10.02
N LYS A 127 18.11 -13.56 -9.38
CA LYS A 127 19.21 -13.66 -8.41
C LYS A 127 18.84 -14.49 -7.20
N MET A 128 17.58 -14.41 -6.77
CA MET A 128 17.04 -15.16 -5.63
C MET A 128 16.58 -16.57 -5.99
N ARG A 129 16.72 -16.99 -7.26
CA ARG A 129 16.21 -18.26 -7.78
C ARG A 129 14.71 -18.43 -7.53
N ARG A 130 13.95 -17.33 -7.60
CA ARG A 130 12.50 -17.25 -7.44
C ARG A 130 11.84 -16.92 -8.77
N ARG A 131 10.56 -17.27 -8.90
CA ARG A 131 9.75 -16.86 -10.06
C ARG A 131 9.30 -15.42 -9.89
N PRO A 132 9.34 -14.60 -10.94
CA PRO A 132 8.75 -13.27 -10.88
C PRO A 132 7.22 -13.36 -10.76
N PRO A 133 6.56 -12.32 -10.24
CA PRO A 133 5.12 -12.28 -10.15
C PRO A 133 4.45 -12.13 -11.53
N ARG A 134 3.14 -12.40 -11.58
CA ARG A 134 2.31 -12.07 -12.74
C ARG A 134 2.36 -10.56 -13.02
N PRO A 135 2.37 -10.15 -14.31
CA PRO A 135 2.07 -10.96 -15.49
C PRO A 135 3.34 -11.49 -16.17
N GLU A 136 4.53 -11.21 -15.64
CA GLU A 136 5.82 -11.55 -16.27
C GLU A 136 5.99 -13.06 -16.39
N ASP A 137 5.56 -13.79 -15.36
CA ASP A 137 5.42 -15.24 -15.40
C ASP A 137 3.94 -15.61 -15.19
N PRO A 138 3.27 -16.23 -16.17
CA PRO A 138 1.89 -16.72 -16.02
C PRO A 138 1.72 -17.76 -14.90
N LYS A 139 2.80 -18.45 -14.50
CA LYS A 139 2.86 -19.39 -13.38
C LYS A 139 3.46 -18.76 -12.11
N GLY A 140 3.75 -17.46 -12.14
CA GLY A 140 4.17 -16.67 -10.99
C GLY A 140 3.01 -16.38 -10.05
N THR A 141 3.35 -15.96 -8.82
CA THR A 141 2.37 -15.51 -7.83
C THR A 141 1.76 -14.17 -8.24
N ASP A 142 0.56 -13.86 -7.74
CA ASP A 142 -0.03 -12.52 -7.95
C ASP A 142 0.68 -11.44 -7.10
N ALA A 143 1.35 -11.86 -6.02
CA ALA A 143 2.09 -10.99 -5.12
C ALA A 143 3.57 -10.83 -5.51
N THR A 144 4.06 -9.60 -5.37
CA THR A 144 5.42 -9.17 -5.75
C THR A 144 6.47 -9.40 -4.65
N GLY A 145 6.04 -9.92 -3.50
CA GLY A 145 6.87 -10.15 -2.31
C GLY A 145 7.01 -8.92 -1.43
N LEU A 146 7.43 -7.80 -2.01
CA LEU A 146 7.70 -6.52 -1.34
C LEU A 146 7.36 -5.38 -2.29
N GLU A 147 6.61 -4.38 -1.83
CA GLU A 147 6.30 -3.20 -2.64
C GLU A 147 6.01 -1.94 -1.83
N VAL A 148 6.19 -0.80 -2.49
CA VAL A 148 5.57 0.48 -2.10
C VAL A 148 4.60 0.89 -3.19
N SER A 149 3.35 1.18 -2.85
CA SER A 149 2.35 1.62 -3.83
C SER A 149 1.70 2.95 -3.43
N ILE A 150 1.23 3.67 -4.44
CA ILE A 150 0.43 4.89 -4.30
C ILE A 150 -0.87 4.65 -5.05
N THR A 151 -1.98 4.57 -4.31
CA THR A 151 -3.28 4.14 -4.84
C THR A 151 -4.28 5.29 -4.78
N LEU A 152 -4.96 5.55 -5.89
CA LEU A 152 -6.06 6.50 -5.97
C LEU A 152 -7.38 5.76 -5.77
N CYS A 153 -8.12 6.14 -4.73
CA CYS A 153 -9.38 5.51 -4.34
C CYS A 153 -10.56 6.46 -4.55
N ARG A 154 -11.62 6.01 -5.23
CA ARG A 154 -12.83 6.81 -5.50
C ARG A 154 -13.72 7.07 -4.28
N GLY A 155 -13.41 6.46 -3.14
CA GLY A 155 -14.31 6.41 -2.00
C GLY A 155 -15.40 5.35 -2.14
N TYR A 156 -16.18 5.16 -1.08
CA TYR A 156 -17.28 4.18 -1.02
C TYR A 156 -18.17 4.44 0.20
N PRO A 157 -19.42 3.97 0.19
CA PRO A 157 -20.25 3.99 1.39
C PRO A 157 -19.78 2.88 2.34
N ALA A 158 -19.50 3.23 3.60
CA ALA A 158 -19.29 2.29 4.69
C ALA A 158 -20.54 2.26 5.59
N SER A 159 -20.66 1.25 6.46
CA SER A 159 -21.86 0.99 7.27
C SER A 159 -22.32 2.17 8.13
N GLN A 160 -21.40 3.03 8.57
CA GLN A 160 -21.69 4.16 9.48
C GLN A 160 -21.26 5.52 8.93
N PHE A 161 -20.59 5.57 7.78
CA PHE A 161 -20.08 6.81 7.20
C PHE A 161 -19.80 6.65 5.70
N VAL A 162 -19.69 7.75 4.98
CA VAL A 162 -19.24 7.74 3.58
C VAL A 162 -17.74 8.00 3.55
N ARG A 163 -16.99 7.08 2.96
CA ARG A 163 -15.57 7.27 2.72
C ARG A 163 -15.41 8.10 1.45
N ARG A 164 -14.95 9.34 1.61
CA ARG A 164 -14.63 10.25 0.51
C ARG A 164 -13.41 9.76 -0.28
N PRO A 165 -13.19 10.25 -1.51
CA PRO A 165 -12.00 9.91 -2.28
C PRO A 165 -10.70 10.25 -1.55
N LEU A 166 -9.69 9.42 -1.75
CA LEU A 166 -8.41 9.55 -1.07
C LEU A 166 -7.26 9.02 -1.92
N LEU A 167 -6.05 9.42 -1.56
CA LEU A 167 -4.81 8.80 -2.00
C LEU A 167 -4.25 7.97 -0.84
N SER A 168 -3.86 6.73 -1.12
CA SER A 168 -3.17 5.85 -0.16
C SER A 168 -1.72 5.68 -0.56
N ILE A 169 -0.80 5.67 0.42
CA ILE A 169 0.59 5.25 0.25
C ILE A 169 0.81 4.04 1.15
N ASP A 170 1.24 2.93 0.56
CA ASP A 170 1.33 1.65 1.23
C ASP A 170 2.73 1.08 1.10
N PHE A 171 3.32 0.63 2.20
CA PHE A 171 4.41 -0.34 2.20
C PHE A 171 3.84 -1.72 2.50
N GLN A 172 4.09 -2.71 1.65
CA GLN A 172 3.49 -4.05 1.79
C GLN A 172 4.54 -5.15 1.65
N ILE A 173 4.45 -6.15 2.53
CA ILE A 173 5.22 -7.39 2.42
C ILE A 173 4.28 -8.58 2.37
N TRP A 174 4.35 -9.30 1.26
CA TRP A 174 3.50 -10.44 0.94
C TRP A 174 4.28 -11.76 0.97
N GLY A 175 5.56 -11.75 0.60
CA GLY A 175 6.33 -12.97 0.41
C GLY A 175 6.94 -13.45 1.72
N GLU A 176 6.81 -14.75 2.01
CA GLU A 176 7.37 -15.38 3.23
C GLU A 176 8.85 -15.05 3.43
N PHE A 177 9.62 -15.06 2.34
CA PHE A 177 11.02 -14.72 2.38
C PHE A 177 11.26 -13.26 2.71
N GLU A 178 10.59 -12.35 2.01
CA GLU A 178 10.69 -10.92 2.27
C GLU A 178 10.25 -10.60 3.71
N ARG A 179 9.24 -11.29 4.26
CA ARG A 179 8.82 -11.15 5.66
C ARG A 179 9.88 -11.64 6.64
N THR A 180 10.49 -12.80 6.37
CA THR A 180 11.59 -13.33 7.18
C THR A 180 12.77 -12.37 7.17
N ARG A 181 13.11 -11.81 6.01
CA ARG A 181 14.20 -10.84 5.85
C ARG A 181 13.90 -9.48 6.49
N PHE A 182 12.63 -9.07 6.48
CA PHE A 182 12.22 -7.91 7.26
C PHE A 182 12.32 -8.19 8.77
N HIS A 183 12.00 -9.40 9.23
CA HIS A 183 12.17 -9.77 10.63
C HIS A 183 13.64 -9.70 11.07
N ASP A 184 14.57 -10.20 10.24
CA ASP A 184 16.01 -10.06 10.47
C ASP A 184 16.41 -8.57 10.60
N LEU A 185 15.93 -7.71 9.69
CA LEU A 185 16.12 -6.26 9.74
C LEU A 185 15.55 -5.66 11.04
N LEU A 186 14.34 -6.05 11.45
CA LEU A 186 13.69 -5.59 12.66
C LEU A 186 14.48 -5.99 13.91
N ARG A 187 15.04 -7.19 13.94
CA ARG A 187 15.84 -7.68 15.08
C ARG A 187 17.17 -6.95 15.19
N GLU A 188 17.84 -6.71 14.06
CA GLU A 188 19.18 -6.10 14.05
C GLU A 188 19.15 -4.57 14.16
N HIS A 189 18.09 -3.93 13.62
CA HIS A 189 17.97 -2.48 13.53
C HIS A 189 16.64 -1.96 14.11
N ARG A 190 16.15 -2.59 15.18
CA ARG A 190 14.84 -2.31 15.82
C ARG A 190 14.52 -0.83 15.95
N TYR A 191 15.44 -0.06 16.54
CA TYR A 191 15.25 1.37 16.77
C TYR A 191 15.05 2.15 15.47
N LEU A 192 15.83 1.87 14.42
CA LEU A 192 15.69 2.58 13.14
C LEU A 192 14.39 2.21 12.44
N VAL A 193 14.00 0.93 12.49
CA VAL A 193 12.71 0.49 11.95
C VAL A 193 11.57 1.17 12.70
N GLU A 194 11.60 1.20 14.03
CA GLU A 194 10.61 1.90 14.85
C GLU A 194 10.47 3.36 14.44
N GLN A 195 11.59 4.07 14.34
CA GLN A 195 11.56 5.47 13.95
C GLN A 195 10.99 5.69 12.54
N LEU A 196 11.35 4.86 11.56
CA LEU A 196 10.78 4.96 10.21
C LEU A 196 9.27 4.66 10.19
N VAL A 197 8.83 3.64 10.92
CA VAL A 197 7.40 3.28 11.02
C VAL A 197 6.62 4.42 11.68
N LEU A 198 7.11 4.97 12.79
CA LEU A 198 6.45 6.08 13.48
C LEU A 198 6.47 7.38 12.65
N ALA A 199 7.58 7.68 11.96
CA ALA A 199 7.71 8.85 11.09
C ALA A 199 6.72 8.81 9.92
N SER A 200 6.39 7.63 9.40
CA SER A 200 5.39 7.48 8.33
C SER A 200 3.99 7.92 8.77
N LYS A 201 3.70 7.88 10.08
CA LYS A 201 2.35 8.05 10.66
C LYS A 201 1.30 7.10 10.08
N GLY A 202 1.75 5.98 9.51
CA GLY A 202 0.87 4.99 8.92
C GLY A 202 0.16 4.11 9.95
N THR A 203 -0.87 3.44 9.50
CA THR A 203 -1.58 2.39 10.23
C THR A 203 -1.07 1.02 9.80
N PHE A 204 -0.83 0.14 10.77
CA PHE A 204 -0.50 -1.25 10.51
C PHE A 204 -1.77 -2.07 10.24
N SER A 205 -1.71 -2.91 9.21
CA SER A 205 -2.72 -3.94 8.91
C SER A 205 -2.06 -5.25 8.50
N THR A 206 -2.77 -6.36 8.68
CA THR A 206 -2.33 -7.71 8.29
C THR A 206 -3.49 -8.49 7.71
N SER A 207 -3.22 -9.46 6.83
CA SER A 207 -4.23 -10.33 6.24
C SER A 207 -4.80 -11.38 7.20
N CYS A 208 -4.14 -11.61 8.34
CA CYS A 208 -4.55 -12.61 9.33
C CYS A 208 -5.06 -11.96 10.61
N VAL A 209 -6.08 -12.56 11.20
CA VAL A 209 -6.68 -12.08 12.44
C VAL A 209 -5.89 -12.65 13.62
N PHE A 210 -5.01 -11.83 14.20
CA PHE A 210 -4.30 -12.19 15.42
C PHE A 210 -4.95 -11.53 16.64
N ASP A 211 -5.39 -12.36 17.59
CA ASP A 211 -6.05 -11.92 18.81
C ASP A 211 -5.30 -10.81 19.57
N ASN A 212 -3.98 -10.90 19.68
CA ASN A 212 -3.16 -9.90 20.37
C ASN A 212 -3.06 -8.59 19.58
N VAL A 213 -2.95 -8.63 18.24
CA VAL A 213 -2.94 -7.45 17.37
C VAL A 213 -4.30 -6.75 17.40
N ASP A 214 -5.39 -7.52 17.34
CA ASP A 214 -6.77 -7.02 17.35
C ASP A 214 -7.17 -6.41 18.70
N ARG A 215 -6.71 -6.99 19.82
CA ARG A 215 -6.89 -6.43 21.16
C ARG A 215 -6.09 -5.14 21.35
N ALA A 216 -4.96 -5.00 20.65
CA ALA A 216 -4.08 -3.83 20.70
C ALA A 216 -4.59 -2.64 19.85
N ARG A 217 -5.87 -2.28 19.95
CA ARG A 217 -6.49 -1.24 19.09
C ARG A 217 -5.81 0.13 19.17
N LYS A 218 -5.31 0.50 20.34
CA LYS A 218 -4.65 1.79 20.61
C LYS A 218 -3.13 1.75 20.41
N ALA A 219 -2.57 0.59 20.10
CA ALA A 219 -1.15 0.46 19.86
C ALA A 219 -0.73 1.16 18.56
N THR A 220 0.48 1.71 18.57
CA THR A 220 1.14 2.27 17.40
C THR A 220 1.34 1.22 16.32
N ALA A 221 1.57 1.66 15.08
CA ALA A 221 1.87 0.74 13.98
C ALA A 221 3.11 -0.13 14.27
N PHE A 222 4.12 0.41 14.96
CA PHE A 222 5.31 -0.35 15.32
C PHE A 222 5.07 -1.40 16.41
N GLU A 223 4.26 -1.07 17.42
CA GLU A 223 3.85 -2.04 18.44
C GLU A 223 3.06 -3.19 17.82
N LYS A 224 2.10 -2.88 16.92
CA LYS A 224 1.36 -3.91 16.18
C LYS A 224 2.25 -4.76 15.28
N LEU A 225 3.24 -4.15 14.62
CA LEU A 225 4.26 -4.86 13.84
C LEU A 225 5.11 -5.79 14.73
N SER A 226 5.47 -5.36 15.94
CA SER A 226 6.18 -6.21 16.90
C SER A 226 5.32 -7.40 17.32
N LEU A 227 4.05 -7.15 17.68
CA LEU A 227 3.08 -8.19 18.04
C LEU A 227 2.85 -9.17 16.89
N TYR A 228 2.78 -8.69 15.64
CA TYR A 228 2.68 -9.54 14.45
C TYR A 228 3.79 -10.60 14.42
N TYR A 229 5.05 -10.19 14.65
CA TYR A 229 6.20 -11.09 14.65
C TYR A 229 6.29 -12.00 15.88
N GLU A 230 5.53 -11.74 16.95
CA GLU A 230 5.40 -12.67 18.09
C GLU A 230 4.50 -13.88 17.77
N ASN A 231 3.60 -13.77 16.77
CA ASN A 231 2.66 -14.84 16.41
C ASN A 231 2.95 -15.53 15.08
N GLU A 232 4.05 -15.23 14.38
CA GLU A 232 4.21 -15.66 12.99
C GLU A 232 4.38 -17.20 12.89
N ILE A 233 3.25 -17.88 12.65
CA ILE A 233 3.13 -19.34 12.50
C ILE A 233 2.65 -19.71 11.08
N ASP A 234 2.21 -18.75 10.25
CA ASP A 234 1.60 -18.98 8.94
C ASP A 234 2.34 -18.28 7.77
N ASN A 235 2.57 -19.04 6.71
CA ASN A 235 3.29 -18.65 5.50
C ASN A 235 2.45 -17.77 4.56
N GLU A 236 1.11 -17.77 4.68
CA GLU A 236 0.19 -16.95 3.88
C GLU A 236 -0.06 -15.54 4.45
N ASN A 237 0.51 -15.24 5.62
CA ASN A 237 0.34 -13.95 6.27
C ASN A 237 0.96 -12.80 5.47
N THR A 238 0.36 -11.64 5.49
CA THR A 238 0.94 -10.42 4.93
C THR A 238 0.79 -9.28 5.91
N PHE A 239 1.61 -8.26 5.77
CA PHE A 239 1.40 -7.02 6.50
C PHE A 239 1.63 -5.81 5.62
N SER A 240 1.01 -4.71 6.02
CA SER A 240 1.19 -3.41 5.40
C SER A 240 1.22 -2.28 6.42
N ILE A 241 1.91 -1.21 6.03
CA ILE A 241 1.87 0.10 6.70
C ILE A 241 1.27 1.07 5.71
N GLN A 242 0.09 1.59 6.02
CA GLN A 242 -0.74 2.38 5.12
C GLN A 242 -0.90 3.81 5.63
N CYS A 243 -0.77 4.79 4.73
CA CYS A 243 -1.01 6.19 5.00
C CYS A 243 -2.08 6.72 4.04
N GLU A 244 -3.15 7.31 4.55
CA GLU A 244 -4.29 7.76 3.73
C GLU A 244 -4.46 9.28 3.77
N PHE A 245 -4.71 9.88 2.60
CA PHE A 245 -4.69 11.32 2.38
C PHE A 245 -5.96 11.77 1.67
N GLY A 246 -6.75 12.61 2.35
CA GLY A 246 -7.92 13.28 1.77
C GLY A 246 -7.56 14.58 1.05
N HIS A 247 -8.59 15.32 0.64
CA HIS A 247 -8.47 16.58 -0.12
C HIS A 247 -7.67 17.71 0.58
N SER A 248 -7.47 17.62 1.90
CA SER A 248 -6.72 18.62 2.69
C SER A 248 -5.23 18.30 2.80
N ALA A 249 -4.79 17.14 2.31
CA ALA A 249 -3.39 16.76 2.38
C ALA A 249 -2.51 17.63 1.48
N THR A 250 -1.31 17.93 1.98
CA THR A 250 -0.29 18.69 1.26
C THR A 250 0.74 17.73 0.64
N GLU A 251 1.48 18.21 -0.36
CA GLU A 251 2.61 17.47 -0.92
C GLU A 251 3.66 17.13 0.15
N ALA A 252 3.91 18.04 1.10
CA ALA A 252 4.80 17.79 2.22
C ALA A 252 4.32 16.63 3.10
N ALA A 253 3.01 16.52 3.37
CA ALA A 253 2.46 15.40 4.15
C ALA A 253 2.61 14.07 3.42
N LEU A 254 2.39 14.06 2.10
CA LEU A 254 2.62 12.88 1.25
C LEU A 254 4.09 12.45 1.29
N LEU A 255 5.03 13.40 1.14
CA LEU A 255 6.46 13.13 1.19
C LEU A 255 6.92 12.63 2.57
N GLN A 256 6.39 13.20 3.66
CA GLN A 256 6.67 12.76 5.03
C GLN A 256 6.28 11.30 5.27
N ALA A 257 5.21 10.81 4.63
CA ALA A 257 4.86 9.40 4.68
C ALA A 257 5.66 8.55 3.68
N LEU A 258 5.86 9.04 2.45
CA LEU A 258 6.51 8.28 1.39
C LEU A 258 7.99 7.96 1.70
N LEU A 259 8.73 8.92 2.24
CA LEU A 259 10.17 8.77 2.48
C LEU A 259 10.50 7.62 3.44
N PRO A 260 9.87 7.51 4.64
CA PRO A 260 10.10 6.38 5.53
C PRO A 260 9.70 5.03 4.92
N LEU A 261 8.60 4.98 4.15
CA LEU A 261 8.15 3.75 3.50
C LEU A 261 9.13 3.30 2.40
N LEU A 262 9.69 4.23 1.62
CA LEU A 262 10.76 3.93 0.65
C LEU A 262 12.07 3.50 1.33
N ALA A 263 12.37 4.03 2.51
CA ALA A 263 13.52 3.61 3.30
C ALA A 263 13.37 2.18 3.83
N LEU A 264 12.18 1.84 4.37
CA LEU A 264 11.85 0.48 4.79
C LEU A 264 11.95 -0.49 3.61
N TYR A 265 11.45 -0.10 2.43
CA TYR A 265 11.59 -0.86 1.20
C TYR A 265 13.05 -1.12 0.79
N ASP A 266 13.91 -0.09 0.74
CA ASP A 266 15.33 -0.25 0.38
C ASP A 266 16.09 -1.12 1.39
N ALA A 267 15.83 -0.91 2.68
CA ALA A 267 16.44 -1.69 3.75
C ALA A 267 16.06 -3.17 3.64
N THR A 268 14.76 -3.45 3.46
CA THR A 268 14.25 -4.82 3.28
C THR A 268 14.85 -5.49 2.04
N MET A 269 14.87 -4.79 0.91
CA MET A 269 15.54 -5.30 -0.30
C MET A 269 17.01 -5.65 -0.04
N GLY A 270 17.73 -4.86 0.76
CA GLY A 270 19.11 -5.12 1.16
C GLY A 270 19.30 -6.46 1.87
N TYR A 271 18.40 -6.80 2.78
CA TYR A 271 18.37 -8.09 3.49
C TYR A 271 17.96 -9.25 2.59
N CYS A 272 17.20 -8.97 1.54
CA CYS A 272 16.79 -9.98 0.58
C CYS A 272 17.88 -10.41 -0.40
N LEU A 273 18.99 -9.68 -0.55
CA LEU A 273 20.02 -9.99 -1.56
C LEU A 273 20.87 -11.23 -1.20
N PRO A 274 21.42 -11.97 -2.19
CA PRO A 274 22.26 -13.15 -1.93
C PRO A 274 23.51 -12.82 -1.10
N ARG A 275 24.09 -11.64 -1.36
CA ARG A 275 25.05 -11.00 -0.46
C ARG A 275 24.32 -9.86 0.23
N GLU A 276 23.87 -10.13 1.45
CA GLU A 276 23.08 -9.19 2.23
C GLU A 276 23.80 -7.85 2.38
N GLN A 277 23.05 -6.77 2.20
CA GLN A 277 23.52 -5.40 2.33
C GLN A 277 22.87 -4.73 3.54
N ARG A 278 23.07 -5.34 4.72
CA ARG A 278 22.41 -4.97 5.99
C ARG A 278 22.53 -3.47 6.34
N ALA A 279 23.67 -2.88 6.03
CA ALA A 279 23.95 -1.46 6.27
C ALA A 279 23.10 -0.49 5.43
N ARG A 280 22.25 -0.94 4.49
CA ARG A 280 21.39 -0.04 3.68
C ARG A 280 20.49 0.84 4.53
N VAL A 281 19.98 0.33 5.66
CA VAL A 281 19.13 1.10 6.57
C VAL A 281 19.83 2.36 7.11
N LEU A 282 21.16 2.31 7.27
CA LEU A 282 21.95 3.45 7.77
C LEU A 282 22.03 4.60 6.78
N ALA A 283 21.77 4.35 5.48
CA ALA A 283 21.71 5.40 4.47
C ALA A 283 20.48 6.32 4.63
N HIS A 284 19.55 5.97 5.52
CA HIS A 284 18.26 6.64 5.71
C HIS A 284 18.16 7.39 7.04
N LEU A 285 19.26 7.53 7.79
CA LEU A 285 19.27 8.22 9.09
C LEU A 285 18.73 9.65 9.03
N GLY A 286 18.97 10.36 7.93
CA GLY A 286 18.49 11.73 7.72
C GLY A 286 16.98 11.85 7.43
N ILE A 287 16.25 10.74 7.27
CA ILE A 287 14.79 10.74 7.10
C ILE A 287 14.07 10.81 8.45
N VAL A 288 14.74 10.37 9.51
CA VAL A 288 14.20 10.24 10.87
C VAL A 288 14.50 11.47 11.74
N GLN A 289 15.47 12.30 11.36
CA GLN A 289 15.89 13.51 12.08
C GLN A 289 15.01 14.71 11.73
#